data_AF-A0A661QMY0-F1
#
_entry.id   AF-A0A661QMY0-F1
#
_cell.length_a   1.000
_cell.length_b   1.000
_cell.length_c   1.000
_cell.angle_alpha   90.00
_cell.angle_beta   90.00
_cell.angle_gamma   90.00
#
_symmetry.space_group_name_H-M   'P 1'
#
loop_
_entity.id
_entity.type
_entity.pdbx_description
1 polymer ?
#
loop_
_entity_poly.entity_id
_entity_poly.type
_entity_poly.pdbx_seq_one_letter_code
_entity_poly.pdbx_strand_id
1 'polypeptide(L)'
;MEVARSKVTSKGQIVIPKRLRKKYGIGPNTRVSWVEREEGLLLVPEKEDPIVAAKGMLAGTGILKAYLLEKQEEKKREAVIRGGELS
;
A
#
# COMPACT_ATOMS: atom_id res chain seq x y z
N MET A 1 -6.34 2.59 32.47
CA MET A 1 -6.22 1.80 31.23
C MET A 1 -7.47 0.95 31.08
N GLU A 2 -8.16 1.01 29.94
CA GLU A 2 -9.34 0.17 29.71
C GLU A 2 -8.90 -1.18 29.13
N VAL A 3 -9.17 -2.26 29.87
CA VAL A 3 -8.81 -3.62 29.48
C VAL A 3 -9.99 -4.26 28.74
N ALA A 4 -9.78 -4.67 27.50
CA ALA A 4 -10.74 -5.50 26.77
C ALA A 4 -10.37 -6.99 26.92
N ARG A 5 -11.37 -7.85 27.14
CA ARG A 5 -11.18 -9.30 27.31
C ARG A 5 -11.86 -10.03 26.16
N SER A 6 -11.21 -11.05 25.64
CA SER A 6 -11.74 -11.95 24.61
C SER A 6 -11.52 -13.39 25.03
N LYS A 7 -12.40 -14.29 24.60
CA LYS A 7 -12.24 -15.73 24.80
C LYS A 7 -11.57 -16.35 23.57
N VAL A 8 -10.69 -17.31 23.80
CA VAL A 8 -10.09 -18.13 22.74
C VAL A 8 -11.11 -19.20 22.33
N THR A 9 -11.35 -19.36 21.03
CA THR A 9 -12.21 -20.42 20.52
C THR A 9 -11.50 -21.77 20.56
N SER A 10 -12.22 -22.87 20.35
CA SER A 10 -11.62 -24.22 20.28
C SER A 10 -10.53 -24.36 19.22
N LYS A 11 -10.53 -23.49 18.19
CA LYS A 11 -9.53 -23.46 17.12
C LYS A 11 -8.35 -22.52 17.40
N GLY A 12 -8.25 -21.98 18.62
CA GLY A 12 -7.19 -21.04 18.97
C GLY A 12 -7.40 -19.61 18.45
N GLN A 13 -8.59 -19.27 17.96
CA GLN A 13 -8.88 -17.94 17.42
C GLN A 13 -9.34 -16.97 18.51
N ILE A 14 -8.98 -15.70 18.39
CA ILE A 14 -9.48 -14.62 19.25
C ILE A 14 -10.25 -13.59 18.44
N VAL A 15 -11.34 -13.09 19.02
CA VAL A 15 -12.09 -11.97 18.40
C VAL A 15 -11.48 -10.65 18.85
N ILE A 16 -11.10 -9.81 17.90
CA ILE A 16 -10.60 -8.45 18.18
C ILE A 16 -11.80 -7.50 18.37
N PRO A 17 -11.97 -6.88 19.56
CA PRO A 17 -13.05 -5.96 19.84
C PRO A 17 -13.13 -4.80 18.83
N LYS A 18 -14.35 -4.39 18.47
CA LYS A 18 -14.63 -3.35 17.45
C LYS A 18 -13.83 -2.05 17.69
N ARG A 19 -13.70 -1.63 18.95
CA ARG A 19 -12.95 -0.42 19.33
C ARG A 19 -11.46 -0.54 18.98
N LEU A 20 -10.85 -1.68 19.26
CA LEU A 20 -9.43 -1.92 18.94
C LEU A 20 -9.21 -2.06 17.43
N ARG A 21 -10.10 -2.76 16.72
CA ARG A 21 -10.05 -2.85 15.25
C ARG A 21 -10.03 -1.48 14.59
N LYS A 22 -10.95 -0.59 14.99
CA LYS A 22 -10.99 0.79 14.48
C LYS A 22 -9.74 1.59 14.84
N LYS A 23 -9.29 1.51 16.09
CA LYS A 23 -8.14 2.29 16.58
C LYS A 23 -6.84 1.91 15.85
N TYR A 24 -6.64 0.63 15.54
CA TYR A 24 -5.41 0.11 14.95
C TYR A 24 -5.53 -0.26 13.47
N GLY A 25 -6.65 0.12 12.82
CA GLY A 25 -6.85 -0.13 11.39
C GLY A 25 -6.90 -1.61 10.99
N ILE A 26 -7.35 -2.50 11.89
CA ILE A 26 -7.38 -3.94 11.64
C ILE A 26 -8.68 -4.30 10.92
N GLY A 27 -8.56 -4.62 9.64
CA GLY A 27 -9.65 -5.02 8.75
C GLY A 27 -9.48 -6.46 8.24
N PRO A 28 -10.37 -6.88 7.31
CA PRO A 28 -10.17 -8.10 6.55
C PRO A 28 -8.80 -8.08 5.86
N ASN A 29 -8.13 -9.23 5.79
CA ASN A 29 -6.80 -9.40 5.18
C ASN A 29 -5.64 -8.63 5.83
N THR A 30 -5.85 -7.92 6.94
CA THR A 30 -4.74 -7.35 7.71
C THR A 30 -3.86 -8.48 8.26
N ARG A 31 -2.59 -8.50 7.83
CA ARG A 31 -1.58 -9.38 8.42
C ARG A 31 -1.15 -8.83 9.77
N VAL A 32 -0.83 -9.74 10.69
CA VAL A 32 -0.38 -9.38 12.04
C VAL A 32 0.86 -10.17 12.37
N SER A 33 1.83 -9.52 12.98
CA SER A 33 3.03 -10.13 13.53
C SER A 33 2.87 -10.28 15.05
N TRP A 34 3.43 -11.36 15.60
CA TRP A 34 3.46 -11.62 17.03
C TRP A 34 4.88 -11.44 17.55
N VAL A 35 5.01 -10.72 18.66
CA VAL A 35 6.30 -10.50 19.33
C VAL A 35 6.17 -10.95 20.77
N GLU A 36 7.01 -11.89 21.18
CA GLU A 36 7.12 -12.33 22.58
C GLU A 36 7.83 -11.25 23.41
N ARG A 37 7.24 -10.93 24.57
CA ARG A 37 7.81 -10.03 25.58
C ARG A 37 7.62 -10.64 26.97
N GLU A 38 8.32 -10.12 27.97
CA GLU A 38 8.22 -10.60 29.35
C GLU A 38 6.79 -10.49 29.92
N GLU A 39 6.07 -9.42 29.55
CA GLU A 39 4.71 -9.14 29.98
C GLU A 39 3.63 -9.89 29.17
N GLY A 40 4.00 -10.55 28.07
CA GLY A 40 3.10 -11.33 27.23
C GLY A 40 3.34 -11.17 25.72
N LEU A 41 2.31 -11.45 24.92
CA LEU A 41 2.37 -11.40 23.46
C LEU A 41 1.88 -10.05 22.93
N LEU A 42 2.75 -9.36 22.20
CA LEU A 42 2.41 -8.15 21.46
C LEU A 42 1.93 -8.51 20.05
N LEU A 43 0.72 -8.09 19.70
CA LEU A 43 0.17 -8.19 18.35
C LEU A 43 0.39 -6.86 17.61
N VAL A 44 1.10 -6.90 16.49
CA VAL A 44 1.41 -5.73 15.66
C VAL A 44 0.77 -5.89 14.27
N PRO A 45 -0.15 -5.02 13.85
CA PRO A 45 -0.65 -5.04 12.48
C PRO A 45 0.45 -4.64 11.51
N GLU A 46 0.63 -5.42 10.45
CA GLU A 46 1.52 -5.05 9.35
C GLU A 46 0.84 -3.97 8.50
N LYS A 47 1.59 -2.92 8.16
CA LYS A 47 1.14 -1.99 7.12
C LYS A 47 1.06 -2.76 5.80
N GLU A 48 0.02 -2.48 5.01
CA GLU A 48 0.02 -2.92 3.61
C GLU A 48 1.30 -2.41 2.95
N ASP A 49 1.97 -3.30 2.21
CA ASP A 49 3.16 -2.95 1.47
C ASP A 49 2.80 -1.76 0.55
N PRO A 50 3.43 -0.58 0.73
CA PRO A 50 3.10 0.60 -0.06
C PRO A 50 3.25 0.35 -1.57
N ILE A 51 4.11 -0.60 -1.97
CA ILE A 51 4.26 -1.02 -3.37
C ILE A 51 3.00 -1.78 -3.84
N VAL A 52 2.47 -2.68 -3.02
CA VAL A 52 1.21 -3.40 -3.31
C VAL A 52 0.03 -2.45 -3.33
N ALA A 53 -0.04 -1.50 -2.38
CA ALA A 53 -1.10 -0.50 -2.32
C ALA A 53 -1.05 0.49 -3.49
N ALA A 54 0.14 0.87 -3.95
CA ALA A 54 0.31 1.78 -5.10
C ALA A 54 0.16 1.08 -6.46
N LYS A 55 0.30 -0.25 -6.51
CA LYS A 55 0.22 -1.02 -7.75
C LYS A 55 -1.17 -0.90 -8.38
N GLY A 56 -1.23 -0.29 -9.56
CA GLY A 56 -2.47 -0.09 -10.30
C GLY A 56 -3.24 1.19 -9.94
N MET A 57 -2.76 2.00 -8.98
CA MET A 57 -3.42 3.25 -8.57
C MET A 57 -3.63 4.25 -9.72
N LEU A 58 -2.76 4.20 -10.74
CA LEU A 58 -2.85 5.06 -11.93
C LEU A 58 -3.45 4.36 -13.16
N ALA A 59 -3.87 3.10 -13.03
CA ALA A 59 -4.49 2.37 -14.14
C ALA A 59 -5.81 3.05 -14.56
N GLY A 60 -6.03 3.21 -15.86
CA GLY A 60 -7.24 3.85 -16.40
C GLY A 60 -7.27 5.38 -16.34
N THR A 61 -6.34 6.04 -15.64
CA THR A 61 -6.26 7.51 -15.56
C THR A 61 -5.79 8.16 -16.87
N GLY A 62 -5.21 7.38 -17.80
CA GLY A 62 -4.65 7.89 -19.04
C GLY A 62 -3.29 8.59 -18.91
N ILE A 63 -2.77 8.76 -17.68
CA ILE A 63 -1.48 9.44 -17.41
C ILE A 63 -0.33 8.83 -18.22
N LEU A 64 -0.26 7.49 -18.30
CA LEU A 64 0.78 6.82 -19.08
C LEU A 64 0.72 7.20 -20.58
N LYS A 65 -0.49 7.32 -21.14
CA LYS A 65 -0.68 7.70 -22.54
C LYS A 65 -0.27 9.15 -22.78
N ALA A 66 -0.66 10.06 -21.88
CA ALA A 66 -0.28 11.46 -21.93
C ALA A 66 1.25 11.63 -21.91
N TYR A 67 1.92 10.96 -20.97
CA TYR A 67 3.38 10.96 -20.86
C TYR A 67 4.09 10.45 -22.13
N LEU A 68 3.58 9.37 -22.73
CA LEU A 68 4.15 8.83 -23.96
C LEU A 68 3.98 9.77 -25.17
N LEU A 69 2.86 10.50 -25.24
CA LEU A 69 2.64 11.50 -26.30
C LEU A 69 3.63 12.65 -26.17
N GLU A 70 3.78 13.21 -24.96
CA GLU A 70 4.76 14.28 -24.70
C GLU A 70 6.19 13.84 -25.07
N LYS A 71 6.58 12.62 -24.70
CA LYS A 71 7.90 12.07 -25.05
C LYS A 71 8.09 11.89 -26.56
N GLN A 72 7.04 11.55 -27.29
CA GLN A 72 7.11 11.46 -28.76
C GLN A 72 7.26 12.84 -29.39
N GLU A 73 6.61 13.87 -28.84
CA GLU A 73 6.74 15.25 -29.31
C GLU A 73 8.10 15.88 -28.98
N GLU A 74 8.69 15.56 -27.82
CA GLU A 74 10.09 15.91 -27.51
C GLU A 74 11.05 15.33 -28.55
N LYS A 75 10.97 14.01 -28.81
CA LYS A 75 11.84 13.36 -29.81
C LYS A 75 11.70 13.96 -31.21
N LYS A 76 10.49 14.31 -31.61
CA LYS A 76 10.25 14.99 -32.90
C LYS A 76 10.88 16.38 -32.92
N ARG A 77 10.76 17.16 -31.84
CA ARG A 77 11.38 18.48 -31.72
C ARG A 77 12.90 18.39 -31.77
N GLU A 78 13.50 17.45 -31.05
CA GLU A 78 14.95 17.20 -31.09
C GLU A 78 15.44 16.78 -32.48
N ALA A 79 14.68 15.96 -33.21
CA ALA A 79 15.03 15.54 -34.57
C ALA A 79 14.99 16.69 -35.58
N VAL A 80 14.02 17.61 -35.44
CA VAL A 80 13.92 18.80 -36.30
C VAL A 80 15.08 19.77 -36.04
N ILE A 81 15.46 19.96 -34.77
CA ILE A 81 16.60 20.82 -34.39
C ILE A 81 17.91 20.25 -34.98
N ARG A 82 18.15 18.94 -34.83
CA ARG A 82 19.34 18.29 -35.43
C ARG A 82 19.38 18.33 -36.95
N GLY A 83 18.23 18.32 -37.62
CA GLY A 83 18.16 18.39 -39.09
C GLY A 83 18.46 19.79 -39.64
N GLY A 84 18.17 20.84 -38.87
CA GLY A 84 18.41 22.24 -39.28
C GLY A 84 19.85 22.71 -39.12
N GLU A 85 20.65 22.09 -38.24
CA GLU A 85 22.07 22.42 -38.03
C GLU A 85 23.01 21.83 -39.11
N LEU A 86 22.48 20.99 -40.01
CA LEU A 86 23.23 20.31 -41.10
C LEU A 86 22.94 20.87 -42.50
N SER A 87 22.26 22.02 -42.61
CA SER A 87 21.92 22.69 -43.88
C SER A 87 22.78 23.92 -44.14
#